data_AF-A0A7C0WBA7-F1
#
_entry.id   AF-A0A7C0WBA7-F1
#
_cell.length_a   1.000
_cell.length_b   1.000
_cell.length_c   1.000
_cell.angle_alpha   90.00
_cell.angle_beta   90.00
_cell.angle_gamma   90.00
#
_symmetry.space_group_name_H-M   'P 1'
#
loop_
_entity.id
_entity.type
_entity.pdbx_description
1 polymer ?
#
loop_
_entity_poly.entity_id
_entity_poly.type
_entity_poly.pdbx_seq_one_letter_code
_entity_poly.pdbx_strand_id
1 'polypeptide(L)'
;MSKLIRQIKIYEKRVEDTPKREQQLLALKRDYQNIQSTYNSLLARKLEAEIAVNMEKKQKGEQFRILDSARLPVKPVEPDMKKLFMLVVAAGLGIGGGMIFMLEYFDTSFRKPDDIESYLGVSVLATVSSIYHSKDKIWRTINQSLSVFALMAAFILFAGFAVLCLKG
;
A
#
# COMPACT_ATOMS: atom_id res chain seq x y z
N MET A 1 -43.12 104.43 -5.47
CA MET A 1 -43.60 103.28 -6.27
C MET A 1 -42.50 102.32 -6.73
N SER A 2 -41.37 102.77 -7.30
CA SER A 2 -40.35 101.86 -7.90
C SER A 2 -39.65 100.90 -6.92
N LYS A 3 -39.41 101.31 -5.66
CA LYS A 3 -38.77 100.44 -4.65
C LYS A 3 -39.61 99.20 -4.31
N LEU A 4 -40.93 99.31 -4.36
CA LEU A 4 -41.87 98.24 -3.96
C LEU A 4 -41.98 97.17 -5.06
N ILE A 5 -42.04 97.59 -6.33
CA ILE A 5 -42.00 96.70 -7.50
C ILE A 5 -40.68 95.91 -7.53
N ARG A 6 -39.56 96.55 -7.16
CA ARG A 6 -38.26 95.88 -7.08
C ARG A 6 -38.24 94.79 -6.00
N GLN A 7 -38.86 95.04 -4.85
CA GLN A 7 -38.94 94.04 -3.78
C GLN A 7 -39.83 92.87 -4.17
N ILE A 8 -41.01 93.11 -4.74
CA ILE A 8 -41.92 92.04 -5.23
C ILE A 8 -41.18 91.13 -6.22
N LYS A 9 -40.48 91.71 -7.20
CA LYS A 9 -39.70 90.94 -8.19
C LYS A 9 -38.57 90.11 -7.57
N ILE A 10 -37.97 90.57 -6.47
CA ILE A 10 -36.96 89.81 -5.73
C ILE A 10 -37.59 88.65 -4.95
N TYR A 11 -38.77 88.87 -4.36
CA TYR A 11 -39.50 87.83 -3.62
C TYR A 11 -40.09 86.78 -4.58
N GLU A 12 -40.68 87.17 -5.71
CA GLU A 12 -41.13 86.24 -6.76
C GLU A 12 -39.97 85.36 -7.24
N LYS A 13 -38.81 85.96 -7.53
CA LYS A 13 -37.61 85.20 -7.92
C LYS A 13 -37.13 84.22 -6.83
N ARG A 14 -37.21 84.60 -5.56
CA ARG A 14 -36.88 83.71 -4.42
C ARG A 14 -37.88 82.57 -4.27
N VAL A 15 -39.16 82.82 -4.54
CA VAL A 15 -40.21 81.79 -4.55
C VAL A 15 -39.99 80.82 -5.72
N GLU A 16 -39.63 81.33 -6.90
CA GLU A 16 -39.29 80.52 -8.08
C GLU A 16 -38.00 79.69 -7.92
N ASP A 17 -37.01 80.18 -7.15
CA ASP A 17 -35.75 79.47 -6.89
C ASP A 17 -35.86 78.41 -5.77
N THR A 18 -36.89 78.49 -4.92
CA THR A 18 -37.18 77.49 -3.85
C THR A 18 -37.38 76.06 -4.39
N PRO A 19 -38.27 75.79 -5.37
CA PRO A 19 -38.49 74.42 -5.87
C PRO A 19 -37.23 73.81 -6.51
N LYS A 20 -36.37 74.63 -7.13
CA LYS A 20 -35.09 74.16 -7.69
C LYS A 20 -34.14 73.66 -6.60
N ARG A 21 -34.08 74.35 -5.46
CA ARG A 21 -33.26 73.92 -4.32
C ARG A 21 -33.83 72.68 -3.64
N GLU A 22 -35.15 72.57 -3.54
CA GLU A 22 -35.81 71.37 -3.03
C GLU A 22 -35.52 70.16 -3.92
N GLN A 23 -35.59 70.31 -5.25
CA GLN A 23 -35.23 69.27 -6.20
C GLN A 23 -33.76 68.85 -6.07
N GLN A 24 -32.83 69.81 -5.94
CA GLN A 24 -31.41 69.52 -5.73
C GLN A 24 -31.16 68.77 -4.42
N LEU A 25 -31.84 69.16 -3.34
CA LEU A 25 -31.74 68.52 -2.03
C LEU A 25 -32.30 67.09 -2.08
N LEU A 26 -33.44 66.89 -2.76
CA LEU A 26 -34.02 65.56 -2.96
C LEU A 26 -33.10 64.65 -3.78
N ALA A 27 -32.51 65.18 -4.86
CA ALA A 27 -31.53 64.44 -5.65
C ALA A 27 -30.32 64.03 -4.79
N LEU A 28 -29.74 64.98 -4.04
CA LEU A 28 -28.62 64.70 -3.15
C LEU A 28 -28.95 63.67 -2.07
N LYS A 29 -30.14 63.75 -1.47
CA LYS A 29 -30.61 62.77 -0.48
C LYS A 29 -30.75 61.38 -1.07
N ARG A 30 -31.34 61.27 -2.27
CA ARG A 30 -31.50 59.99 -2.97
C ARG A 30 -30.15 59.39 -3.31
N ASP A 31 -29.22 60.21 -3.80
CA ASP A 31 -27.87 59.77 -4.16
C ASP A 31 -27.11 59.30 -2.91
N TYR A 32 -27.21 60.04 -1.80
CA TYR A 32 -26.65 59.63 -0.51
C TYR A 32 -27.21 58.29 -0.04
N GLN A 33 -28.53 58.10 -0.10
CA GLN A 33 -29.19 56.84 0.27
C GLN A 33 -28.73 55.68 -0.62
N ASN A 34 -28.59 55.89 -1.92
CA ASN A 34 -28.07 54.87 -2.85
C ASN A 34 -26.63 54.50 -2.54
N ILE A 35 -25.76 55.48 -2.28
CA ILE A 35 -24.36 55.25 -1.90
C ILE A 35 -24.29 54.48 -0.59
N GLN A 36 -25.09 54.87 0.41
CA GLN A 36 -25.13 54.19 1.70
C GLN A 36 -25.61 52.74 1.57
N SER A 37 -26.67 52.50 0.79
CA SER A 37 -27.17 51.14 0.51
C SER A 37 -26.12 50.28 -0.20
N THR A 38 -25.46 50.84 -1.23
CA THR A 38 -24.39 50.17 -1.96
C THR A 38 -23.23 49.83 -1.05
N TYR A 39 -22.79 50.78 -0.22
CA TYR A 39 -21.72 50.57 0.76
C TYR A 39 -22.06 49.43 1.72
N ASN A 40 -23.27 49.41 2.27
CA ASN A 40 -23.72 48.35 3.18
C ASN A 40 -23.73 46.99 2.49
N SER A 41 -24.17 46.92 1.22
CA SER A 41 -24.16 45.68 0.45
C SER A 41 -22.74 45.15 0.19
N LEU A 42 -21.79 46.05 -0.15
CA LEU A 42 -20.39 45.69 -0.37
C LEU A 42 -19.72 45.24 0.93
N LEU A 43 -20.03 45.90 2.04
CA LEU A 43 -19.55 45.51 3.36
C LEU A 43 -20.03 44.11 3.75
N ALA A 44 -21.31 43.81 3.54
CA ALA A 44 -21.87 42.48 3.80
C ALA A 44 -21.16 41.40 2.97
N ARG A 45 -21.00 41.61 1.66
CA ARG A 45 -20.30 40.66 0.76
C ARG A 45 -18.83 40.47 1.15
N LYS A 46 -18.15 41.52 1.60
CA LYS A 46 -16.77 41.42 2.12
C LYS A 46 -16.71 40.53 3.36
N LEU A 47 -17.63 40.72 4.31
CA LEU A 47 -17.68 39.92 5.54
C LEU A 47 -17.99 38.46 5.24
N GLU A 48 -18.92 38.17 4.33
CA GLU A 48 -19.22 36.81 3.88
C GLU A 48 -18.00 36.15 3.24
N ALA A 49 -17.30 36.85 2.34
CA ALA A 49 -16.08 36.35 1.72
C ALA A 49 -14.97 36.09 2.77
N GLU A 50 -14.81 36.98 3.75
CA GLU A 50 -13.85 36.79 4.83
C GLU A 50 -14.21 35.58 5.71
N ILE A 51 -15.49 35.35 5.99
CA ILE A 51 -15.96 34.15 6.70
C ILE A 51 -15.67 32.90 5.87
N ALA A 52 -15.94 32.91 4.57
CA ALA A 52 -15.67 31.78 3.67
C ALA A 52 -14.16 31.45 3.62
N VAL A 53 -13.31 32.47 3.45
CA VAL A 53 -11.84 32.30 3.48
C VAL A 53 -11.37 31.79 4.83
N ASN A 54 -11.93 32.28 5.94
CA ASN A 54 -11.60 31.77 7.27
C ASN A 54 -12.10 30.32 7.48
N MET A 55 -13.23 29.94 6.89
CA MET A 55 -13.75 28.57 6.95
C MET A 55 -12.88 27.59 6.17
N GLU A 56 -12.39 28.01 5.00
CA GLU A 56 -11.42 27.26 4.18
C GLU A 56 -10.07 27.15 4.90
N LYS A 57 -9.52 28.27 5.40
CA LYS A 57 -8.27 28.29 6.20
C LYS A 57 -8.34 27.41 7.44
N LYS A 58 -9.49 27.39 8.11
CA LYS A 58 -9.73 26.54 9.29
C LYS A 58 -10.12 25.10 8.91
N GLN A 59 -10.09 24.73 7.63
CA GLN A 59 -10.44 23.40 7.11
C GLN A 59 -11.80 22.91 7.65
N LYS A 60 -12.76 23.82 7.85
CA LYS A 60 -14.11 23.50 8.33
C LYS A 60 -15.12 23.23 7.20
N GLY A 61 -14.68 23.33 5.94
CA GLY A 61 -15.53 23.14 4.75
C GLY A 61 -15.98 21.70 4.55
N GLU A 62 -15.14 20.72 4.92
CA GLU A 62 -15.51 19.32 4.99
C GLU A 62 -14.65 18.71 6.10
N GLN A 63 -15.23 18.58 7.29
CA GLN A 63 -14.57 17.88 8.39
C GLN A 63 -14.59 16.39 8.05
N PHE A 64 -13.65 15.93 7.23
CA PHE A 64 -13.38 14.51 7.02
C PHE A 64 -12.96 13.91 8.36
N ARG A 65 -13.96 13.53 9.16
CA ARG A 65 -13.75 12.77 10.38
C ARG A 65 -13.39 11.37 9.92
N ILE A 66 -12.13 10.99 10.15
CA ILE A 66 -11.68 9.61 9.99
C ILE A 66 -12.53 8.78 10.96
N LEU A 67 -13.57 8.14 10.45
CA LEU A 67 -14.48 7.28 11.24
C LEU A 67 -13.84 5.92 11.49
N ASP A 68 -13.04 5.44 10.54
CA ASP A 68 -12.23 4.23 10.66
C ASP A 68 -10.83 4.53 10.11
N SER A 69 -9.84 4.48 11.00
CA SER A 69 -8.44 4.63 10.61
C SER A 69 -8.00 3.42 9.80
N ALA A 70 -7.14 3.63 8.81
CA ALA A 70 -6.60 2.54 7.99
C ALA A 70 -5.96 1.47 8.90
N ARG A 71 -6.58 0.29 8.94
CA ARG A 71 -6.04 -0.84 9.69
C ARG A 71 -4.92 -1.46 8.88
N LEU A 72 -3.74 -1.54 9.49
CA LEU A 72 -2.64 -2.32 8.93
C LEU A 72 -3.11 -3.77 8.77
N PRO A 73 -2.78 -4.43 7.64
CA PRO A 73 -3.19 -5.81 7.41
C PRO A 73 -2.56 -6.70 8.49
N VAL A 74 -3.41 -7.40 9.23
CA VAL A 74 -3.02 -8.33 10.32
C VAL A 74 -2.33 -9.59 9.76
N LYS A 75 -2.45 -9.81 8.45
CA LYS A 75 -1.86 -10.96 7.75
C LYS A 75 -1.14 -10.47 6.49
N PRO A 76 -0.04 -11.13 6.08
CA PRO A 76 0.64 -10.82 4.83
C PRO A 76 -0.36 -10.83 3.65
N VAL A 77 -0.34 -9.78 2.84
CA VAL A 77 -1.23 -9.66 1.66
C VAL A 77 -0.82 -10.68 0.60
N GLU A 78 0.49 -10.90 0.42
CA GLU A 78 1.10 -11.91 -0.44
C GLU A 78 2.51 -12.24 0.12
N PRO A 79 3.08 -13.44 -0.10
CA PRO A 79 2.52 -14.64 -0.71
C PRO A 79 1.88 -15.62 0.31
N ASP A 80 1.05 -16.55 -0.18
CA ASP A 80 0.53 -17.66 0.62
C ASP A 80 1.67 -18.57 1.12
N MET A 81 2.16 -18.31 2.34
CA MET A 81 3.27 -19.06 2.98
C MET A 81 3.08 -20.58 2.91
N LYS A 82 1.84 -21.07 3.01
CA LYS A 82 1.49 -22.50 2.90
C LYS A 82 1.77 -23.09 1.52
N LYS A 83 1.48 -22.35 0.44
CA LYS A 83 1.72 -22.81 -0.94
C LYS A 83 3.21 -22.84 -1.24
N LEU A 84 3.94 -21.82 -0.80
CA LEU A 84 5.39 -21.77 -0.97
C LEU A 84 6.08 -22.94 -0.27
N PHE A 85 5.67 -23.25 0.96
CA PHE A 85 6.20 -24.39 1.71
C PHE A 85 5.97 -25.73 0.99
N MET A 86 4.75 -25.97 0.51
CA MET A 86 4.43 -27.20 -0.22
C MET A 86 5.27 -27.35 -1.50
N LEU A 87 5.49 -26.25 -2.23
CA LEU A 87 6.30 -26.23 -3.44
C LEU A 87 7.77 -26.54 -3.15
N VAL A 88 8.35 -25.91 -2.12
CA VAL A 88 9.76 -26.13 -1.74
C VAL A 88 9.99 -27.56 -1.29
N VAL A 89 9.09 -28.15 -0.50
CA VAL A 89 9.19 -29.54 -0.06
C VAL A 89 9.09 -30.50 -1.24
N ALA A 90 8.13 -30.28 -2.15
CA ALA A 90 7.97 -31.09 -3.35
C ALA A 90 9.21 -31.01 -4.27
N ALA A 91 9.74 -29.80 -4.47
CA ALA A 91 10.95 -29.59 -5.27
C ALA A 91 12.18 -30.23 -4.62
N GLY A 92 12.35 -30.10 -3.31
CA GLY A 92 13.47 -30.70 -2.57
C GLY A 92 13.47 -32.23 -2.63
N LEU A 93 12.31 -32.86 -2.43
CA LEU A 93 12.17 -34.31 -2.58
C LEU A 93 12.37 -34.77 -4.02
N GLY A 94 11.85 -34.02 -5.00
CA GLY A 94 12.03 -34.31 -6.41
C GLY A 94 13.50 -34.25 -6.83
N ILE A 95 14.23 -33.22 -6.43
CA ILE A 95 15.66 -33.06 -6.74
C ILE A 95 16.49 -34.11 -5.99
N GLY A 96 16.26 -34.31 -4.69
CA GLY A 96 17.00 -35.29 -3.91
C GLY A 96 16.80 -36.72 -4.42
N GLY A 97 15.55 -37.13 -4.63
CA GLY A 97 15.22 -38.44 -5.19
C GLY A 97 15.72 -38.61 -6.62
N GLY A 98 15.54 -37.58 -7.45
CA GLY A 98 16.05 -37.57 -8.82
C GLY A 98 17.57 -37.71 -8.89
N MET A 99 18.30 -37.05 -8.00
CA MET A 99 19.76 -37.10 -7.97
C MET A 99 20.28 -38.46 -7.52
N ILE A 100 19.63 -39.11 -6.54
CA ILE A 100 19.94 -40.48 -6.13
C ILE A 100 19.65 -41.46 -7.28
N PHE A 101 18.48 -41.34 -7.90
CA PHE A 101 18.09 -42.20 -9.02
C PHE A 101 19.05 -42.05 -10.21
N MET A 102 19.47 -40.82 -10.51
CA MET A 102 20.43 -40.54 -11.57
C MET A 102 21.82 -41.12 -11.24
N LEU A 103 22.28 -40.98 -9.99
CA LEU A 103 23.53 -41.59 -9.53
C LEU A 103 23.49 -43.12 -9.61
N GLU A 104 22.38 -43.75 -9.21
CA GLU A 104 22.22 -45.20 -9.27
C GLU A 104 22.11 -45.69 -10.72
N TYR A 105 21.42 -44.94 -11.60
CA TYR A 105 21.32 -45.29 -13.02
C TYR A 105 22.68 -45.27 -13.74
N PHE A 106 23.58 -44.36 -13.35
CA PHE A 106 24.95 -44.32 -13.85
C PHE A 106 25.90 -45.26 -13.10
N ASP A 107 25.49 -45.86 -11.98
CA ASP A 107 26.30 -46.81 -11.22
C ASP A 107 26.20 -48.22 -11.84
N THR A 108 27.07 -48.50 -12.81
CA THR A 108 27.24 -49.85 -13.39
C THR A 108 28.04 -50.78 -12.46
N SER A 109 27.62 -50.90 -11.20
CA SER A 109 28.26 -51.78 -10.20
C SER A 109 27.42 -53.03 -9.97
N PHE A 110 27.95 -54.19 -10.34
CA PHE A 110 27.33 -55.50 -10.06
C PHE A 110 27.38 -55.77 -8.55
N ARG A 111 26.27 -55.55 -7.85
CA ARG A 111 26.18 -55.72 -6.39
C ARG A 111 25.50 -57.02 -5.97
N LYS A 112 24.71 -57.63 -6.86
CA LYS A 112 24.03 -58.90 -6.57
C LYS A 112 24.59 -60.03 -7.45
N PRO A 113 24.66 -61.27 -6.91
CA PRO A 113 25.03 -62.43 -7.70
C PRO A 113 24.08 -62.64 -8.90
N ASP A 114 22.79 -62.32 -8.75
CA ASP A 114 21.79 -62.37 -9.84
C ASP A 114 22.12 -61.47 -11.04
N ASP A 115 22.77 -60.32 -10.81
CA ASP A 115 23.16 -59.40 -11.89
C ASP A 115 24.29 -60.02 -12.74
N ILE A 116 25.14 -60.86 -12.14
CA ILE A 116 26.25 -61.56 -12.80
C ILE A 116 25.71 -62.78 -13.57
N GLU A 117 24.79 -63.54 -12.96
CA GLU A 117 24.13 -64.68 -13.63
C GLU A 117 23.37 -64.24 -14.88
N SER A 118 22.66 -63.11 -14.79
CA SER A 118 21.86 -62.56 -15.88
C SER A 118 22.72 -62.00 -17.03
N TYR A 119 23.89 -61.42 -16.72
CA TYR A 119 24.75 -60.78 -17.72
C TYR A 119 25.74 -61.75 -18.39
N LEU A 120 26.26 -62.74 -17.64
CA LEU A 120 27.22 -63.73 -18.15
C LEU A 120 26.61 -65.11 -18.45
N GLY A 121 25.37 -65.39 -18.04
CA GLY A 121 24.68 -66.65 -18.34
C GLY A 121 25.25 -67.89 -17.63
N VAL A 122 26.02 -67.68 -16.56
CA VAL A 122 26.68 -68.74 -15.79
C VAL A 122 26.19 -68.72 -14.34
N SER A 123 25.80 -69.88 -13.81
CA SER A 123 25.37 -70.01 -12.41
C SER A 123 26.52 -69.77 -11.44
N VAL A 124 26.26 -68.98 -10.40
CA VAL A 124 27.22 -68.65 -9.34
C VAL A 124 27.38 -69.86 -8.42
N LEU A 125 28.52 -70.56 -8.55
CA LEU A 125 28.81 -71.79 -7.79
C LEU A 125 29.18 -71.51 -6.31
N ALA A 126 29.75 -70.34 -6.01
CA ALA A 126 30.07 -69.92 -4.65
C ALA A 126 30.28 -68.40 -4.59
N THR A 127 29.74 -67.74 -3.58
CA THR A 127 30.03 -66.33 -3.28
C THR A 127 31.16 -66.26 -2.25
N VAL A 128 32.32 -65.75 -2.63
CA VAL A 128 33.39 -65.44 -1.67
C VAL A 128 33.04 -64.12 -1.00
N SER A 129 32.80 -64.16 0.31
CA SER A 129 32.65 -62.95 1.12
C SER A 129 33.90 -62.08 0.97
N SER A 130 33.73 -60.90 0.38
CA SER A 130 34.80 -59.91 0.30
C SER A 130 35.27 -59.55 1.71
N ILE A 131 36.56 -59.77 1.97
CA ILE A 131 37.21 -59.39 3.22
C ILE A 131 37.28 -57.85 3.22
N TYR A 132 36.44 -57.21 4.03
CA TYR A 132 36.41 -55.75 4.15
C TYR A 132 37.75 -55.24 4.66
N HIS A 133 38.47 -54.50 3.82
CA HIS A 133 39.64 -53.75 4.26
C HIS A 133 39.16 -52.58 5.15
N SER A 134 39.81 -52.35 6.29
CA SER A 134 39.37 -51.36 7.29
C SER A 134 39.24 -49.92 6.75
N LYS A 135 39.79 -49.63 5.56
CA LYS A 135 39.65 -48.33 4.88
C LYS A 135 38.28 -48.14 4.20
N ASP A 136 37.62 -49.21 3.73
CA ASP A 136 36.31 -49.12 3.04
C ASP A 136 35.16 -48.97 4.04
N LYS A 137 35.37 -49.43 5.27
CA LYS A 137 34.42 -49.25 6.38
C LYS A 137 34.28 -47.77 6.74
N ILE A 138 35.39 -47.03 6.74
CA ILE A 138 35.43 -45.59 7.07
C ILE A 138 34.72 -44.77 5.99
N TRP A 139 34.93 -45.05 4.70
CA TRP A 139 34.24 -44.35 3.62
C TRP A 139 32.73 -44.65 3.59
N ARG A 140 32.31 -45.87 3.96
CA ARG A 140 30.88 -46.20 4.11
C ARG A 140 30.24 -45.58 5.35
N THR A 141 30.89 -45.59 6.51
CA THR A 141 30.34 -44.95 7.72
C THR A 141 30.39 -43.42 7.63
N ILE A 142 31.35 -42.84 6.91
CA ILE A 142 31.37 -41.42 6.58
C ILE A 142 30.20 -41.09 5.64
N ASN A 143 29.98 -41.81 4.53
CA ASN A 143 28.83 -41.55 3.66
C ASN A 143 27.47 -41.80 4.35
N GLN A 144 27.38 -42.84 5.20
CA GLN A 144 26.17 -43.12 5.99
C GLN A 144 25.94 -42.03 7.05
N SER A 145 26.96 -41.61 7.79
CA SER A 145 26.83 -40.51 8.76
C SER A 145 26.54 -39.18 8.08
N LEU A 146 27.11 -38.91 6.90
CA LEU A 146 26.80 -37.74 6.08
C LEU A 146 25.34 -37.73 5.64
N SER A 147 24.79 -38.88 5.26
CA SER A 147 23.36 -39.02 4.91
C SER A 147 22.44 -38.80 6.12
N VAL A 148 22.82 -39.30 7.30
CA VAL A 148 22.07 -39.10 8.55
C VAL A 148 22.14 -37.63 9.00
N PHE A 149 23.30 -37.00 8.86
CA PHE A 149 23.49 -35.59 9.19
C PHE A 149 22.71 -34.68 8.22
N ALA A 150 22.69 -35.01 6.93
CA ALA A 150 21.87 -34.31 5.94
C ALA A 150 20.37 -34.45 6.23
N LEU A 151 19.90 -35.64 6.63
CA LEU A 151 18.52 -35.84 7.07
C LEU A 151 18.18 -35.03 8.32
N MET A 152 19.09 -34.99 9.30
CA MET A 152 18.89 -34.22 10.53
C MET A 152 18.87 -32.71 10.27
N ALA A 153 19.80 -32.21 9.43
CA ALA A 153 19.84 -30.80 9.03
C ALA A 153 18.59 -30.40 8.23
N ALA A 154 18.09 -31.27 7.35
CA ALA A 154 16.84 -31.06 6.63
C ALA A 154 15.64 -31.00 7.59
N PHE A 155 15.61 -31.86 8.62
CA PHE A 155 14.55 -31.85 9.63
C PHE A 155 14.57 -30.57 10.49
N ILE A 156 15.76 -30.07 10.83
CA ILE A 156 15.94 -28.82 11.57
C ILE A 156 15.49 -27.62 10.73
N LEU A 157 15.88 -27.57 9.44
CA LEU A 157 15.43 -26.52 8.51
C LEU A 157 13.91 -26.56 8.29
N PHE A 158 13.33 -27.76 8.17
CA PHE A 158 11.89 -27.96 8.05
C PHE A 158 11.15 -27.46 9.29
N ALA A 159 11.62 -27.82 10.48
CA ALA A 159 11.04 -27.35 11.75
C ALA A 159 11.20 -25.83 11.92
N GLY A 160 12.37 -25.28 11.60
CA GLY A 160 12.62 -23.83 11.66
C GLY A 160 11.71 -23.04 10.72
N PHE A 161 11.52 -23.52 9.48
CA PHE A 161 10.64 -22.89 8.51
C PHE A 161 9.16 -23.03 8.89
N ALA A 162 8.74 -24.17 9.45
CA ALA A 162 7.39 -24.39 9.93
C ALA A 162 7.04 -23.46 11.11
N VAL A 163 7.98 -23.23 12.03
CA VAL A 163 7.82 -22.27 13.14
C VAL A 163 7.71 -20.85 12.62
N LEU A 164 8.49 -20.49 11.60
CA LEU A 164 8.46 -19.16 10.97
C LEU A 164 7.13 -18.92 10.22
N CYS A 165 6.54 -19.97 9.61
CA CYS A 165 5.21 -19.92 9.00
C CYS A 165 4.04 -19.85 9.99
N LEU A 166 4.19 -20.39 11.20
CA LEU A 166 3.13 -20.34 12.23
C LEU A 166 3.13 -19.03 13.03
N LYS A 167 4.28 -18.35 13.09
CA LYS A 167 4.50 -17.16 13.92
C LYS A 167 4.47 -15.84 13.12
N GLY A 168 4.46 -15.92 11.78
CA GLY A 168 4.37 -14.79 10.84
C GLY A 168 3.01 -14.67 10.16
#